data_AF-A0A0S4J0F3-F1
#
_entry.id   AF-A0A0S4J0F3-F1
#
_cell.length_a   1.000
_cell.length_b   1.000
_cell.length_c   1.000
_cell.angle_alpha   90.00
_cell.angle_beta   90.00
_cell.angle_gamma   90.00
#
_symmetry.space_group_name_H-M   'P 1'
#
loop_
_entity.id
_entity.type
_entity.pdbx_description
1 polymer ?
#
loop_
_entity_poly.entity_id
_entity_poly.type
_entity_poly.pdbx_seq_one_letter_code
_entity_poly.pdbx_strand_id
1 'polypeptide(L)'
;MTTSYQESFYAKKGDRILDYRDRRPPLNTPASPRHFLTIKEENAAIATSGPWERLTLYRPQEAVLEQQPFSGRTTQRDTFTAHYPYIAPKPHVQEPIAKLPGIFETTLDRSQRCIIDAMMEGSINRTLTARPIQNPLPNITFEASTSYKEQYRKPYHSRPAPCTPRSGFERHPETRDFITTKSASYLPPVSQRDSMNNSRAITPRAANY
;
A
#
# COMPACT_ATOMS: atom_id res chain seq x y z
N MET A 1 -134.70 55.26 -8.07
CA MET A 1 -133.73 55.79 -7.09
C MET A 1 -133.04 54.61 -6.45
N THR A 2 -131.80 54.34 -6.85
CA THR A 2 -130.93 53.32 -6.24
C THR A 2 -130.41 53.85 -4.90
N THR A 3 -130.37 52.99 -3.88
CA THR A 3 -129.87 53.39 -2.55
C THR A 3 -128.34 53.47 -2.57
N SER A 4 -127.75 54.38 -1.78
CA SER A 4 -126.29 54.54 -1.70
C SER A 4 -125.56 53.23 -1.40
N TYR A 5 -126.22 52.31 -0.70
CA TYR A 5 -125.72 50.97 -0.41
C TYR A 5 -125.49 50.13 -1.67
N GLN A 6 -126.42 50.15 -2.63
CA GLN A 6 -126.27 49.40 -3.89
C GLN A 6 -125.16 49.97 -4.77
N GLU A 7 -124.87 51.27 -4.66
CA GLU A 7 -123.84 51.93 -5.46
C GLU A 7 -122.42 51.68 -4.91
N SER A 8 -122.30 51.56 -3.59
CA SER A 8 -121.01 51.38 -2.92
C SER A 8 -120.57 49.92 -2.77
N PHE A 9 -121.51 48.97 -2.78
CA PHE A 9 -121.23 47.54 -2.58
C PHE A 9 -121.62 46.70 -3.80
N TYR A 10 -120.85 46.84 -4.88
CA TYR A 10 -120.87 45.90 -6.00
C TYR A 10 -119.71 44.90 -5.89
N ALA A 11 -119.84 43.75 -6.55
CA ALA A 11 -118.81 42.71 -6.55
C ALA A 11 -117.52 43.22 -7.22
N LYS A 12 -116.46 43.40 -6.43
CA LYS A 12 -115.13 43.80 -6.92
C LYS A 12 -114.35 42.55 -7.35
N LYS A 13 -113.74 42.59 -8.54
CA LYS A 13 -112.79 41.55 -8.96
C LYS A 13 -111.45 41.79 -8.24
N GLY A 14 -110.92 40.75 -7.61
CA GLY A 14 -109.56 40.78 -7.05
C GLY A 14 -108.55 40.34 -8.09
N ASP A 15 -107.49 41.12 -8.27
CA ASP A 15 -106.37 40.71 -9.12
C ASP A 15 -105.64 39.53 -8.48
N ARG A 16 -105.62 38.37 -9.16
CA ARG A 16 -104.77 37.25 -8.75
C ARG A 16 -103.32 37.62 -9.04
N ILE A 17 -102.58 38.01 -8.00
CA ILE A 17 -101.12 38.06 -8.08
C ILE A 17 -100.66 36.61 -8.31
N LEU A 18 -100.18 36.32 -9.52
CA LEU A 18 -99.51 35.07 -9.83
C LEU A 18 -98.16 35.09 -9.10
N ASP A 19 -98.11 34.51 -7.90
CA ASP A 19 -96.88 34.23 -7.18
C ASP A 19 -96.08 33.18 -7.98
N TYR A 20 -95.30 33.65 -8.96
CA TYR A 20 -94.21 32.88 -9.54
C TYR A 20 -93.08 32.78 -8.51
N ARG A 21 -93.32 32.06 -7.41
CA ARG A 21 -92.25 31.65 -6.52
C ARG A 21 -91.44 30.56 -7.24
N ASP A 22 -90.46 31.04 -8.00
CA ASP A 22 -89.19 30.43 -8.37
C ASP A 22 -89.06 28.95 -7.98
N ARG A 23 -89.54 28.04 -8.85
CA ARG A 23 -89.14 26.63 -8.83
C ARG A 23 -87.72 26.51 -9.40
N ARG A 24 -86.72 27.01 -8.68
CA ARG A 24 -85.31 26.74 -9.01
C ARG A 24 -84.90 25.40 -8.38
N PRO A 25 -84.17 24.52 -9.09
CA PRO A 25 -83.64 23.29 -8.49
C PRO A 25 -82.65 23.64 -7.36
N PRO A 26 -82.53 22.78 -6.33
CA PRO A 26 -81.61 23.04 -5.22
C PRO A 26 -80.16 23.13 -5.72
N LEU A 27 -79.42 24.10 -5.19
CA LEU A 27 -78.04 24.39 -5.55
C LEU A 27 -77.13 23.23 -5.06
N ASN A 28 -76.59 22.43 -5.98
CA ASN A 28 -75.57 21.44 -5.65
C ASN A 28 -74.21 22.13 -5.51
N THR A 29 -73.86 22.59 -4.32
CA THR A 29 -72.51 23.09 -4.03
C THR A 29 -71.60 21.94 -3.61
N PRO A 30 -70.47 21.68 -4.32
CA PRO A 30 -69.51 20.67 -3.89
C PRO A 30 -68.89 21.07 -2.55
N ALA A 31 -68.56 20.07 -1.73
CA ALA A 31 -67.85 20.29 -0.49
C ALA A 31 -66.50 20.98 -0.74
N SER A 32 -66.14 21.95 0.12
CA SER A 32 -64.82 22.58 0.12
C SER A 32 -63.71 21.52 0.14
N PRO A 33 -62.60 21.70 -0.61
CA PRO A 33 -61.51 20.72 -0.67
C PRO A 33 -60.92 20.27 0.67
N ARG A 34 -61.10 21.07 1.74
CA ARG A 34 -60.64 20.74 3.10
C ARG A 34 -61.59 19.85 3.90
N HIS A 35 -62.81 19.58 3.42
CA HIS A 35 -63.81 18.82 4.18
C HIS A 35 -63.41 17.38 4.48
N PHE A 36 -62.52 16.80 3.67
CA PHE A 36 -62.11 15.40 3.79
C PHE A 36 -60.73 15.22 4.41
N LEU A 37 -60.05 16.30 4.80
CA LEU A 37 -58.75 16.21 5.43
C LEU A 37 -58.91 15.86 6.91
N THR A 38 -58.07 14.95 7.37
CA THR A 38 -57.98 14.63 8.79
C THR A 38 -57.11 15.66 9.51
N ILE A 39 -57.36 15.88 10.81
CA ILE A 39 -56.56 16.79 11.65
C ILE A 39 -55.05 16.46 11.60
N LYS A 40 -54.71 15.18 11.40
CA LYS A 40 -53.32 14.74 11.25
C LYS A 40 -52.67 15.24 9.96
N GLU A 41 -53.40 15.22 8.86
CA GLU A 41 -52.93 15.71 7.55
C GLU A 41 -52.79 17.24 7.56
N GLU A 42 -53.72 17.94 8.20
CA GLU A 42 -53.62 19.40 8.35
C GLU A 42 -52.39 19.80 9.20
N ASN A 43 -52.13 19.09 10.30
CA ASN A 43 -50.96 19.36 11.15
C ASN A 43 -49.63 18.99 10.46
N ALA A 44 -49.60 17.94 9.65
CA ALA A 44 -48.41 17.56 8.89
C ALA A 44 -48.06 18.61 7.82
N ALA A 45 -49.08 19.19 7.16
CA ALA A 45 -48.86 20.26 6.18
C ALA A 45 -48.19 21.49 6.83
N ILE A 46 -48.60 21.87 8.04
CA ILE A 46 -48.03 23.01 8.79
C ILE A 46 -46.55 22.78 9.12
N ALA A 47 -46.18 21.58 9.55
CA ALA A 47 -44.79 21.24 9.88
C ALA A 47 -43.87 21.26 8.64
N THR A 48 -44.42 20.94 7.47
CA THR A 48 -43.65 20.87 6.22
C THR A 48 -43.56 22.23 5.52
N SER A 49 -44.56 23.10 5.69
CA SER A 49 -44.63 24.41 5.04
C SER A 49 -43.94 25.55 5.80
N GLY A 50 -43.40 25.28 7.00
CA GLY A 50 -42.61 26.27 7.73
C GLY A 50 -41.31 26.63 6.98
N PRO A 51 -40.80 27.87 7.06
CA PRO A 51 -39.50 28.20 6.51
C PRO A 51 -38.40 27.47 7.31
N TRP A 52 -37.82 26.44 6.72
CA TRP A 52 -36.65 25.75 7.27
C TRP A 52 -35.40 26.57 6.95
N GLU A 53 -34.95 27.39 7.90
CA GLU A 53 -33.67 28.08 7.77
C GLU A 53 -32.55 27.12 8.18
N ARG A 54 -31.56 26.93 7.29
CA ARG A 54 -30.38 26.12 7.62
C ARG A 54 -29.61 26.86 8.70
N LEU A 55 -29.38 26.22 9.85
CA LEU A 55 -28.49 26.76 10.87
C LEU A 55 -27.11 27.04 10.25
N THR A 56 -26.78 28.30 10.03
CA THR A 56 -25.45 28.72 9.59
C THR A 56 -24.53 28.68 10.80
N LEU A 57 -24.08 27.48 11.16
CA LEU A 57 -23.03 27.30 12.15
C LEU A 57 -21.76 27.96 11.62
N TYR A 58 -21.32 29.04 12.28
CA TYR A 58 -20.04 29.68 12.01
C TYR A 58 -18.94 28.65 12.22
N ARG A 59 -18.27 28.25 11.14
CA ARG A 59 -17.11 27.36 11.17
C ARG A 59 -15.85 28.21 11.02
N PRO A 60 -15.18 28.60 12.12
CA PRO A 60 -13.91 29.30 12.00
C PRO A 60 -12.92 28.38 11.27
N GLN A 61 -12.31 28.92 10.23
CA GLN A 61 -11.24 28.24 9.52
C GLN A 61 -10.00 28.35 10.42
N GLU A 62 -9.59 27.25 11.04
CA GLU A 62 -8.37 27.20 11.83
C GLU A 62 -7.20 27.52 10.88
N ALA A 63 -6.68 28.75 10.98
CA ALA A 63 -5.43 29.12 10.35
C ALA A 63 -4.32 28.39 11.10
N VAL A 64 -3.93 27.22 10.58
CA VAL A 64 -2.69 26.58 10.99
C VAL A 64 -1.57 27.53 10.56
N LEU A 65 -1.07 28.31 11.52
CA LEU A 65 0.18 29.04 11.36
C LEU A 65 1.28 27.99 11.22
N GLU A 66 1.57 27.60 9.98
CA GLU A 66 2.71 26.74 9.70
C GLU A 66 3.95 27.49 10.18
N GLN A 67 4.50 27.05 11.32
CA GLN A 67 5.77 27.54 11.79
C GLN A 67 6.80 27.19 10.72
N GLN A 68 7.32 28.22 10.06
CA GLN A 68 8.30 28.05 9.00
C GLN A 68 9.47 27.22 9.55
N PRO A 69 9.88 26.13 8.89
CA PRO A 69 10.91 25.26 9.41
C PRO A 69 12.24 26.03 9.46
N PHE A 70 12.69 26.38 10.66
CA PHE A 70 14.02 26.93 10.88
C PHE A 70 15.03 25.81 10.64
N SER A 71 15.82 25.92 9.57
CA SER A 71 16.73 24.83 9.20
C SER A 71 17.84 24.61 10.23
N GLY A 72 18.22 25.63 11.01
CA GLY A 72 19.26 25.56 12.06
C GLY A 72 20.64 25.07 11.58
N ARG A 73 20.78 24.84 10.28
CA ARG A 73 21.96 24.32 9.60
C ARG A 73 22.76 25.50 9.10
N THR A 74 23.98 25.61 9.62
CA THR A 74 24.96 26.57 9.13
C THR A 74 26.01 25.78 8.35
N THR A 75 26.63 26.43 7.36
CA THR A 75 27.70 25.81 6.55
C THR A 75 28.77 25.21 7.45
N GLN A 76 29.15 25.89 8.53
CA GLN A 76 30.13 25.40 9.50
C GLN A 76 29.71 24.10 10.22
N ARG A 77 28.43 23.96 10.58
CA ARG A 77 27.91 22.73 11.23
C ARG A 77 27.85 21.55 10.26
N ASP A 78 27.54 21.82 9.00
CA ASP A 78 27.44 20.79 7.97
C ASP A 78 28.82 20.36 7.44
N THR A 79 29.79 21.28 7.38
CA THR A 79 31.14 20.98 6.85
C THR A 79 32.10 20.40 7.87
N PHE A 80 31.95 20.71 9.15
CA PHE A 80 32.86 20.26 10.21
C PHE A 80 32.13 19.35 11.21
N THR A 81 31.73 18.18 10.75
CA THR A 81 31.27 17.10 11.62
C THR A 81 32.42 16.57 12.47
N ALA A 82 32.13 16.05 13.67
CA ALA A 82 33.14 15.46 14.55
C ALA A 82 33.91 14.34 13.81
N HIS A 83 35.18 14.58 13.52
CA HIS A 83 36.04 13.62 12.86
C HIS A 83 36.65 12.70 13.92
N TYR A 84 36.21 11.45 13.97
CA TYR A 84 36.88 10.43 14.77
C TYR A 84 38.10 9.92 14.00
N PRO A 85 39.33 10.10 14.50
CA PRO A 85 40.49 9.51 13.86
C PRO A 85 40.31 8.00 13.85
N TYR A 86 40.47 7.39 12.68
CA TYR A 86 40.50 5.93 12.56
C TYR A 86 41.78 5.42 13.21
N ILE A 87 41.71 5.11 14.50
CA ILE A 87 42.76 4.40 15.22
C ILE A 87 42.40 2.92 15.11
N ALA A 88 43.11 2.19 14.25
CA ALA A 88 42.98 0.74 14.21
C ALA A 88 43.27 0.18 15.62
N PRO A 89 42.38 -0.66 16.18
CA PRO A 89 42.63 -1.26 17.48
C PRO A 89 43.93 -2.06 17.40
N LYS A 90 44.93 -1.68 18.20
CA LYS A 90 46.16 -2.48 18.32
C LYS A 90 45.77 -3.82 18.94
N PRO A 91 46.16 -4.96 18.33
CA PRO A 91 45.95 -6.25 18.95
C PRO A 91 46.69 -6.30 20.28
N HIS A 92 46.06 -6.91 21.29
CA HIS A 92 46.67 -7.11 22.59
C HIS A 92 47.86 -8.08 22.46
N VAL A 93 49.08 -7.57 22.55
CA VAL A 93 50.30 -8.40 22.58
C VAL A 93 50.47 -8.91 24.01
N GLN A 94 50.21 -10.21 24.21
CA GLN A 94 50.51 -10.84 25.49
C GLN A 94 52.02 -11.09 25.58
N GLU A 95 52.68 -10.52 26.58
CA GLU A 95 54.07 -10.85 26.86
C GLU A 95 54.19 -12.32 27.27
N PRO A 96 55.17 -13.08 26.73
CA PRO A 96 55.32 -14.48 27.05
C PRO A 96 55.69 -14.64 28.53
N ILE A 97 54.89 -15.41 29.26
CA ILE A 97 55.19 -15.79 30.64
C ILE A 97 56.40 -16.74 30.62
N ALA A 98 57.44 -16.41 31.38
CA ALA A 98 58.61 -17.27 31.53
C ALA A 98 58.21 -18.63 32.14
N LYS A 99 58.60 -19.73 31.48
CA LYS A 99 58.37 -21.08 32.00
C LYS A 99 59.33 -21.35 33.16
N LEU A 100 58.79 -21.63 34.33
CA LEU A 100 59.58 -22.09 35.48
C LEU A 100 60.00 -23.55 35.27
N PRO A 101 61.28 -23.90 35.47
CA PRO A 101 61.70 -25.30 35.44
C PRO A 101 61.03 -26.08 36.59
N GLY A 102 60.64 -27.33 36.33
CA GLY A 102 60.09 -28.21 37.35
C GLY A 102 61.13 -28.56 38.42
N ILE A 103 60.69 -28.70 39.67
CA ILE A 103 61.57 -28.91 40.85
C ILE A 103 62.09 -30.35 40.92
N PHE A 104 61.43 -31.30 40.25
CA PHE A 104 61.75 -32.72 40.34
C PHE A 104 62.18 -33.25 38.98
N GLU A 105 63.46 -33.62 38.89
CA GLU A 105 64.01 -34.41 37.79
C GLU A 105 64.34 -35.79 38.32
N THR A 106 63.73 -36.83 37.75
CA THR A 106 64.12 -38.19 38.10
C THR A 106 65.50 -38.49 37.49
N THR A 107 66.27 -39.36 38.14
CA THR A 107 67.59 -39.78 37.66
C THR A 107 67.50 -40.43 36.28
N LEU A 108 66.42 -41.15 36.01
CA LEU A 108 66.12 -41.75 34.71
C LEU A 108 65.89 -40.68 33.64
N ASP A 109 65.04 -39.68 33.91
CA ASP A 109 64.79 -38.57 32.97
C ASP A 109 66.09 -37.85 32.62
N ARG A 110 66.91 -37.54 33.63
CA ARG A 110 68.19 -36.86 33.42
C ARG A 110 69.17 -37.68 32.57
N SER A 111 69.16 -39.00 32.71
CA SER A 111 70.02 -39.89 31.92
C SER A 111 69.56 -40.03 30.47
N GLN A 112 68.25 -39.92 30.21
CA GLN A 112 67.66 -40.10 28.87
C GLN A 112 67.55 -38.79 28.09
N ARG A 113 67.59 -37.63 28.77
CA ARG A 113 67.52 -36.31 28.14
C ARG A 113 68.56 -36.09 27.05
N CYS A 114 69.80 -36.54 27.21
CA CYS A 114 70.83 -36.38 26.17
C CYS A 114 70.47 -37.10 24.86
N ILE A 115 69.77 -38.23 24.94
CA ILE A 115 69.28 -38.97 23.76
C ILE A 115 68.09 -38.25 23.14
N ILE A 116 67.17 -37.77 23.98
CA ILE A 116 65.96 -37.04 23.56
C ILE A 116 66.35 -35.72 22.88
N ASP A 117 67.26 -34.95 23.47
CA ASP A 117 67.77 -33.68 22.93
C ASP A 117 68.47 -33.93 21.58
N ALA A 118 69.29 -34.98 21.48
CA ALA A 118 69.93 -35.37 20.22
C ALA A 118 68.93 -35.86 19.14
N MET A 119 67.78 -36.43 19.55
CA MET A 119 66.67 -36.76 18.63
C MET A 119 65.93 -35.52 18.15
N MET A 120 65.69 -34.54 19.03
CA MET A 120 64.98 -33.30 18.70
C MET A 120 65.82 -32.36 17.84
N GLU A 121 67.13 -32.26 18.12
CA GLU A 121 68.09 -31.48 17.33
C GLU A 121 68.42 -32.14 15.98
N GLY A 122 67.97 -33.38 15.75
CA GLY A 122 68.23 -34.11 14.50
C GLY A 122 69.69 -34.49 14.31
N SER A 123 70.50 -34.45 15.37
CA SER A 123 71.94 -34.80 15.35
C SER A 123 72.19 -36.30 15.37
N ILE A 124 71.15 -37.10 15.65
CA ILE A 124 71.20 -38.55 15.47
C ILE A 124 71.13 -38.85 13.97
N ASN A 125 72.23 -39.39 13.44
CA ASN A 125 72.37 -39.85 12.06
C ASN A 125 71.24 -40.83 11.71
N ARG A 126 70.14 -40.32 11.16
CA ARG A 126 69.12 -41.16 10.52
C ARG A 126 69.77 -41.81 9.32
N THR A 127 69.94 -43.13 9.37
CA THR A 127 70.41 -43.89 8.23
C THR A 127 69.49 -43.60 7.05
N LEU A 128 70.07 -43.06 5.98
CA LEU A 128 69.34 -42.76 4.75
C LEU A 128 68.85 -44.07 4.17
N THR A 129 67.58 -44.38 4.35
CA THR A 129 66.93 -45.49 3.65
C THR A 129 66.93 -45.17 2.17
N ALA A 130 67.64 -46.00 1.40
CA ALA A 130 67.70 -45.88 -0.05
C ALA A 130 66.27 -45.88 -0.62
N ARG A 131 65.88 -44.79 -1.26
CA ARG A 131 64.58 -44.71 -1.94
C ARG A 131 64.67 -45.57 -3.21
N PRO A 132 63.80 -46.58 -3.41
CA PRO A 132 63.75 -47.28 -4.67
C PRO A 132 63.32 -46.31 -5.77
N ILE A 133 64.08 -46.27 -6.87
CA ILE A 133 63.72 -45.53 -8.08
C ILE A 133 62.48 -46.22 -8.66
N GLN A 134 61.30 -45.72 -8.34
CA GLN A 134 60.07 -46.08 -9.02
C GLN A 134 59.99 -45.27 -10.31
N ASN A 135 60.47 -45.84 -11.41
CA ASN A 135 60.07 -45.37 -12.73
C ASN A 135 58.59 -45.74 -12.92
N PRO A 136 57.67 -44.77 -13.08
CA PRO A 136 56.27 -45.09 -13.32
C PRO A 136 56.14 -45.74 -14.71
N LEU A 137 55.61 -46.95 -14.76
CA LEU A 137 55.18 -47.57 -16.02
C LEU A 137 54.14 -46.68 -16.70
N PRO A 138 54.16 -46.53 -18.03
CA PRO A 138 53.18 -45.72 -18.73
C PRO A 138 51.78 -46.29 -18.48
N ASN A 139 50.87 -45.40 -18.10
CA ASN A 139 49.50 -45.74 -17.74
C ASN A 139 48.73 -46.11 -19.02
N ILE A 140 48.55 -47.41 -19.27
CA ILE A 140 47.76 -47.90 -20.40
C ILE A 140 46.28 -47.63 -20.06
N THR A 141 45.64 -46.75 -20.82
CA THR A 141 44.22 -46.43 -20.61
C THR A 141 43.35 -47.62 -21.00
N PHE A 142 42.62 -48.16 -20.04
CA PHE A 142 41.67 -49.25 -20.24
C PHE A 142 40.32 -48.69 -20.72
N GLU A 143 40.02 -48.87 -22.00
CA GLU A 143 38.72 -48.54 -22.58
C GLU A 143 37.79 -49.75 -22.56
N ALA A 144 37.19 -50.04 -21.40
CA ALA A 144 36.09 -50.99 -21.32
C ALA A 144 34.75 -50.26 -21.25
N SER A 145 33.95 -50.38 -22.31
CA SER A 145 32.51 -50.14 -22.28
C SER A 145 31.79 -51.44 -21.93
N THR A 146 30.71 -51.34 -21.16
CA THR A 146 29.79 -52.46 -20.96
C THR A 146 28.68 -52.37 -22.00
N SER A 147 28.20 -53.52 -22.47
CA SER A 147 27.09 -53.60 -23.44
C SER A 147 25.86 -52.80 -22.97
N TYR A 148 25.61 -52.74 -21.66
CA TYR A 148 24.55 -51.92 -21.07
C TYR A 148 24.74 -50.42 -21.32
N LYS A 149 25.96 -49.89 -21.21
CA LYS A 149 26.24 -48.47 -21.48
C LYS A 149 26.07 -48.10 -22.95
N GLU A 150 26.28 -49.05 -23.85
CA GLU A 150 26.10 -48.86 -25.30
C GLU A 150 24.62 -48.92 -25.69
N GLN A 151 23.88 -49.89 -25.15
CA GLN A 151 22.46 -50.08 -25.46
C GLN A 151 21.56 -48.97 -24.91
N TYR A 152 21.90 -48.39 -23.76
CA TYR A 152 21.08 -47.37 -23.10
C TYR A 152 21.75 -45.99 -23.11
N ARG A 153 22.20 -45.54 -24.29
CA ARG A 153 22.67 -44.16 -24.46
C ARG A 153 21.48 -43.22 -24.27
N LYS A 154 21.65 -42.17 -23.44
CA LYS A 154 20.57 -41.23 -23.11
C LYS A 154 19.88 -40.75 -24.40
N PRO A 155 18.59 -41.00 -24.59
CA PRO A 155 17.88 -40.47 -25.73
C PRO A 155 17.91 -38.94 -25.66
N TYR A 156 18.18 -38.29 -26.80
CA TYR A 156 18.02 -36.85 -26.94
C TYR A 156 16.53 -36.53 -26.83
N HIS A 157 16.06 -36.28 -25.61
CA HIS A 157 14.75 -35.68 -25.42
C HIS A 157 14.87 -34.21 -25.81
N SER A 158 14.34 -33.85 -26.97
CA SER A 158 14.00 -32.46 -27.26
C SER A 158 13.05 -32.00 -26.15
N ARG A 159 13.50 -31.08 -25.30
CA ARG A 159 12.59 -30.40 -24.37
C ARG A 159 11.45 -29.84 -25.21
N PRO A 160 10.17 -30.12 -24.88
CA PRO A 160 9.08 -29.40 -25.52
C PRO A 160 9.34 -27.91 -25.31
N ALA A 161 9.34 -27.13 -26.39
CA ALA A 161 9.45 -25.70 -26.29
C ALA A 161 8.35 -25.21 -25.33
N PRO A 162 8.65 -24.28 -24.40
CA PRO A 162 7.61 -23.70 -23.57
C PRO A 162 6.54 -23.15 -24.50
N CYS A 163 5.27 -23.49 -24.25
CA CYS A 163 4.15 -22.91 -24.97
C CYS A 163 4.36 -21.40 -25.04
N THR A 164 4.32 -20.85 -26.25
CA THR A 164 4.34 -19.41 -26.50
C THR A 164 3.47 -18.71 -25.45
N PRO A 165 3.96 -17.66 -24.77
CA PRO A 165 3.13 -16.93 -23.82
C PRO A 165 1.88 -16.52 -24.58
N ARG A 166 0.70 -16.77 -23.98
CA ARG A 166 -0.56 -16.23 -24.51
C ARG A 166 -0.34 -14.73 -24.73
N SER A 167 -0.25 -14.34 -25.99
CA SER A 167 -0.34 -12.96 -26.39
C SER A 167 -1.70 -12.45 -25.92
N GLY A 168 -1.71 -11.32 -25.23
CA GLY A 168 -2.93 -10.63 -24.84
C GLY A 168 -3.45 -10.98 -23.45
N PHE A 169 -2.75 -10.52 -22.40
CA PHE A 169 -3.49 -9.91 -21.30
C PHE A 169 -3.45 -8.40 -21.56
N GLU A 170 -4.38 -7.91 -22.39
CA GLU A 170 -4.70 -6.49 -22.34
C GLU A 170 -5.28 -6.25 -20.95
N ARG A 171 -4.54 -5.54 -20.10
CA ARG A 171 -5.12 -4.96 -18.89
C ARG A 171 -6.18 -3.98 -19.35
N HIS A 172 -7.43 -4.41 -19.40
CA HIS A 172 -8.54 -3.48 -19.37
C HIS A 172 -8.36 -2.64 -18.10
N PRO A 173 -8.35 -1.30 -18.21
CA PRO A 173 -8.30 -0.46 -17.02
C PRO A 173 -9.51 -0.82 -16.17
N GLU A 174 -9.28 -1.31 -14.95
CA GLU A 174 -10.35 -1.42 -13.98
C GLU A 174 -10.90 -0.01 -13.74
N THR A 175 -12.06 0.30 -14.31
CA THR A 175 -12.86 1.47 -13.99
C THR A 175 -13.36 1.31 -12.55
N ARG A 176 -12.50 1.69 -11.61
CA ARG A 176 -12.90 1.92 -10.22
C ARG A 176 -13.61 3.27 -10.18
N ASP A 177 -14.91 3.26 -10.41
CA ASP A 177 -15.80 4.43 -10.44
C ASP A 177 -16.06 5.05 -9.05
N PHE A 178 -15.09 4.98 -8.13
CA PHE A 178 -15.19 5.56 -6.79
C PHE A 178 -14.64 7.00 -6.73
N ILE A 179 -14.48 7.66 -7.89
CA ILE A 179 -14.03 9.05 -7.95
C ILE A 179 -15.22 9.93 -7.57
N THR A 180 -15.22 10.43 -6.34
CA THR A 180 -16.14 11.49 -5.93
C THR A 180 -15.67 12.83 -6.51
N THR A 181 -16.58 13.78 -6.70
CA THR A 181 -16.28 15.14 -7.20
C THR A 181 -15.17 15.83 -6.40
N LYS A 182 -15.04 15.55 -5.09
CA LYS A 182 -13.93 16.03 -4.27
C LYS A 182 -12.59 15.39 -4.65
N SER A 183 -12.52 14.08 -4.84
CA SER A 183 -11.25 13.42 -5.17
C SER A 183 -10.67 13.82 -6.54
N ALA A 184 -11.53 14.20 -7.51
CA ALA A 184 -11.08 14.67 -8.82
C ALA A 184 -10.59 16.12 -8.82
N SER A 185 -11.12 16.97 -7.95
CA SER A 185 -10.90 18.42 -7.98
C SER A 185 -9.69 18.90 -7.16
N TYR A 186 -9.15 18.05 -6.28
CA TYR A 186 -8.01 18.39 -5.42
C TYR A 186 -6.78 17.51 -5.71
N LEU A 187 -6.36 17.44 -6.97
CA LEU A 187 -5.05 16.88 -7.31
C LEU A 187 -3.94 17.90 -6.98
N PRO A 188 -2.82 17.47 -6.38
CA PRO A 188 -1.72 18.37 -6.07
C PRO A 188 -1.15 18.96 -7.37
N PRO A 189 -0.82 20.28 -7.41
CA PRO A 189 -0.23 20.88 -8.58
C PRO A 189 1.13 20.23 -8.88
N VAL A 190 1.26 19.67 -10.08
CA VAL A 190 2.52 19.10 -10.57
C VAL A 190 3.50 20.26 -10.74
N SER A 191 4.54 20.28 -9.92
CA SER A 191 5.65 21.24 -10.03
C SER A 191 6.35 21.06 -11.37
N GLN A 192 6.40 22.10 -12.21
CA GLN A 192 7.12 22.09 -13.49
C GLN A 192 8.66 22.01 -13.36
N ARG A 193 9.20 21.95 -12.13
CA ARG A 193 10.65 22.01 -11.88
C ARG A 193 11.43 20.73 -12.22
N ASP A 194 10.77 19.61 -12.47
CA ASP A 194 11.46 18.33 -12.76
C ASP A 194 11.65 18.05 -14.26
N SER A 195 11.19 18.93 -15.15
CA SER A 195 11.32 18.73 -16.62
C SER A 195 12.71 19.00 -17.20
N MET A 196 13.67 19.51 -16.42
CA MET A 196 15.01 19.83 -16.92
C MET A 196 16.15 18.89 -16.49
N ASN A 197 15.87 17.78 -15.79
CA ASN A 197 16.95 16.92 -15.26
C ASN A 197 16.91 15.43 -15.67
N ASN A 198 16.20 15.09 -16.76
CA ASN A 198 16.20 13.74 -17.34
C ASN A 198 17.05 13.62 -18.60
N SER A 199 18.29 14.12 -18.56
CA SER A 199 19.31 13.86 -19.60
C SER A 199 20.53 13.08 -19.08
N ARG A 200 20.40 12.35 -17.96
CA ARG A 200 21.36 11.30 -17.61
C ARG A 200 20.90 9.96 -18.19
N ALA A 201 21.23 9.77 -19.46
CA ALA A 201 21.24 8.48 -20.12
C ALA A 201 22.04 7.49 -19.24
N ILE A 202 21.33 6.50 -18.70
CA ILE A 202 21.94 5.34 -18.05
C ILE A 202 22.55 4.51 -19.16
N THR A 203 23.87 4.51 -19.28
CA THR A 203 24.59 3.59 -20.16
C THR A 203 24.47 2.17 -19.61
N PRO A 204 24.06 1.16 -20.41
CA PRO A 204 24.15 -0.23 -19.96
C PRO A 204 25.62 -0.65 -19.89
N ARG A 205 26.01 -1.09 -18.70
CA ARG A 205 27.31 -1.69 -18.38
C ARG A 205 27.55 -2.89 -19.28
N ALA A 206 28.64 -2.87 -20.04
CA ALA A 206 29.09 -3.99 -20.87
C ALA A 206 29.26 -5.26 -20.01
N ALA A 207 28.59 -6.34 -20.42
CA ALA A 207 28.88 -7.68 -19.95
C ALA A 207 29.97 -8.27 -20.86
N ASN A 208 31.13 -8.52 -20.27
CA ASN A 208 32.20 -9.30 -20.90
C ASN A 208 31.70 -10.72 -21.20
N TYR A 209 31.87 -11.14 -22.45
CA TYR A 209 32.13 -12.51 -22.87
C TYR A 209 33.39 -12.52 -23.73
#